data_AF-A0A8I1TNV1-F1
#
_entry.id   AF-A0A8I1TNV1-F1
#
_cell.length_a   1.000
_cell.length_b   1.000
_cell.length_c   1.000
_cell.angle_alpha   90.00
_cell.angle_beta   90.00
_cell.angle_gamma   90.00
#
_symmetry.space_group_name_H-M   'P 1'
#
loop_
_entity.id
_entity.type
_entity.pdbx_description
1 polymer ?
#
loop_
_entity_poly.entity_id
_entity_poly.type
_entity_poly.pdbx_seq_one_letter_code
_entity_poly.pdbx_strand_id
1 'polypeptide(L)'
;MSARLRSRTLDRAAGVLLGGAAGDALGVPYEYGSRAQPGPGEHARMLGGGLGGFPPGGWSDDTAMACAVLEVAAQGADLRSEAALDRVAAGFRRWYDSGPTDVGVQTRRVLGGVGTPGAAPMRAMAAELHARTGRTAGTDTVAAIAGALLGAKYGGSAVPARWRRMLHGWPGLRAADLTRLAVLAVRGGRTDPEGWPLAATLPSYRGARTGTVAHPDDPGVLLGAVGSRRPGVADAVVSLCRLGAA
;
A
#
# COMPACT_ATOMS: atom_id res chain seq x y z
N MET A 1 26.15 8.72 -11.15
CA MET A 1 25.98 7.27 -11.45
C MET A 1 24.64 6.79 -10.92
N SER A 2 23.63 6.59 -11.78
CA SER A 2 22.33 6.03 -11.38
C SER A 2 22.46 4.51 -11.29
N ALA A 3 22.56 3.96 -10.08
CA ALA A 3 22.53 2.52 -9.89
C ALA A 3 21.15 2.00 -10.32
N ARG A 4 21.11 1.14 -11.35
CA ARG A 4 19.89 0.41 -11.72
C ARG A 4 19.41 -0.37 -10.49
N LEU A 5 18.29 0.03 -9.91
CA LEU A 5 17.62 -0.74 -8.85
C LEU A 5 17.25 -2.11 -9.41
N ARG A 6 17.69 -3.18 -8.73
CA ARG A 6 17.41 -4.56 -9.15
C ARG A 6 15.94 -4.90 -8.90
N SER A 7 15.37 -5.83 -9.68
CA SER A 7 13.98 -6.30 -9.54
C SER A 7 13.63 -6.70 -8.09
N ARG A 8 14.56 -7.36 -7.39
CA ARG A 8 14.43 -7.76 -5.99
C ARG A 8 14.25 -6.59 -5.02
N THR A 9 14.89 -5.44 -5.29
CA THR A 9 14.75 -4.24 -4.44
C THR A 9 13.35 -3.65 -4.58
N LEU A 10 12.83 -3.58 -5.80
CA LEU A 10 11.48 -3.10 -6.07
C LEU A 10 10.42 -4.04 -5.47
N ASP A 11 10.62 -5.35 -5.58
CA ASP A 11 9.72 -6.33 -4.97
C ASP A 11 9.69 -6.21 -3.44
N ARG A 12 10.84 -6.00 -2.80
CA ARG A 12 10.92 -5.76 -1.35
C ARG A 12 10.28 -4.43 -0.93
N ALA A 13 10.47 -3.37 -1.71
CA ALA A 13 9.82 -2.09 -1.45
C ALA A 13 8.29 -2.20 -1.54
N ALA A 14 7.77 -2.87 -2.58
CA ALA A 14 6.36 -3.19 -2.66
C ALA A 14 5.92 -4.09 -1.49
N GLY A 15 6.76 -5.04 -1.09
CA GLY A 15 6.55 -5.89 0.06
C GLY A 15 6.33 -5.13 1.36
N VAL A 16 7.11 -4.10 1.66
CA VAL A 16 6.91 -3.26 2.86
C VAL A 16 5.48 -2.75 2.94
N LEU A 17 4.96 -2.22 1.83
CA LEU A 17 3.61 -1.64 1.82
C LEU A 17 2.50 -2.69 1.77
N LEU A 18 2.66 -3.70 0.92
CA LEU A 18 1.68 -4.78 0.79
C LEU A 18 1.61 -5.64 2.06
N GLY A 19 2.75 -5.91 2.66
CA GLY A 19 2.88 -6.62 3.92
C GLY A 19 2.29 -5.80 5.06
N GLY A 20 2.62 -4.50 5.14
CA GLY A 20 2.06 -3.60 6.14
C GLY A 20 0.54 -3.53 6.06
N ALA A 21 -0.01 -3.26 4.88
CA ALA A 21 -1.45 -3.22 4.65
C ALA A 21 -2.14 -4.56 4.91
N ALA A 22 -1.47 -5.68 4.60
CA ALA A 22 -1.98 -7.01 4.95
C ALA A 22 -1.99 -7.26 6.46
N GLY A 23 -0.94 -6.84 7.17
CA GLY A 23 -0.87 -6.95 8.63
C GLY A 23 -1.95 -6.13 9.32
N ASP A 24 -2.11 -4.87 8.89
CA ASP A 24 -3.18 -3.97 9.30
C ASP A 24 -4.56 -4.61 9.10
N ALA A 25 -4.94 -4.93 7.85
CA ALA A 25 -6.26 -5.50 7.56
C ALA A 25 -6.53 -6.87 8.21
N LEU A 26 -5.48 -7.62 8.57
CA LEU A 26 -5.60 -8.85 9.37
C LEU A 26 -5.83 -8.58 10.85
N GLY A 27 -5.30 -7.47 11.38
CA GLY A 27 -5.44 -7.06 12.77
C GLY A 27 -6.82 -6.46 13.09
N VAL A 28 -7.37 -5.67 12.16
CA VAL A 28 -8.65 -4.95 12.30
C VAL A 28 -9.76 -5.76 12.99
N PRO A 29 -10.08 -7.01 12.60
CA PRO A 29 -11.20 -7.73 13.20
C PRO A 29 -11.02 -8.04 14.69
N TYR A 30 -9.78 -8.08 15.17
CA TYR A 30 -9.42 -8.64 16.48
C TYR A 30 -8.99 -7.58 17.50
N GLU A 31 -9.02 -6.32 17.10
CA GLU A 31 -8.62 -5.17 17.91
C GLU A 31 -9.52 -5.03 19.14
N TYR A 32 -8.91 -4.85 20.32
CA TYR A 32 -9.58 -4.70 21.62
C TYR A 32 -10.70 -5.72 21.93
N GLY A 33 -10.60 -6.93 21.38
CA GLY A 33 -11.62 -7.96 21.59
C GLY A 33 -12.90 -7.77 20.78
N SER A 34 -12.89 -6.93 19.73
CA SER A 34 -13.99 -6.79 18.76
C SER A 34 -14.42 -8.13 18.16
N ARG A 35 -13.48 -9.08 18.08
CA ARG A 35 -13.73 -10.50 17.79
C ARG A 35 -12.80 -11.37 18.62
N ALA A 36 -13.26 -12.58 18.94
CA ALA A 36 -12.39 -13.61 19.50
C ALA A 36 -11.19 -13.89 18.58
N GLN A 37 -10.02 -14.03 19.20
CA GLN A 37 -8.79 -14.45 18.51
C GLN A 37 -8.96 -15.86 17.93
N PRO A 38 -8.29 -16.20 16.80
CA PRO A 38 -8.31 -17.55 16.26
C PRO A 38 -7.83 -18.58 17.29
N GLY A 39 -8.53 -19.72 17.38
CA GLY A 39 -8.17 -20.82 18.25
C GLY A 39 -6.96 -21.63 17.73
N PRO A 40 -6.49 -22.64 18.48
CA PRO A 40 -5.44 -23.54 18.03
C PRO A 40 -5.78 -24.18 16.67
N GLY A 41 -4.87 -24.04 15.69
CA GLY A 41 -5.07 -24.57 14.33
C GLY A 41 -5.91 -23.68 13.41
N GLU A 42 -6.49 -22.60 13.92
CA GLU A 42 -7.16 -21.59 13.10
C GLU A 42 -6.19 -20.49 12.65
N HIS A 43 -6.50 -19.85 11.53
CA HIS A 43 -5.70 -18.76 10.98
C HIS A 43 -6.47 -17.43 11.04
N ALA A 44 -5.75 -16.35 11.34
CA ALA A 44 -6.28 -15.00 11.23
C ALA A 44 -6.76 -14.71 9.78
N ARG A 45 -7.87 -13.98 9.67
CA ARG A 45 -8.50 -13.65 8.40
C ARG A 45 -8.88 -12.17 8.37
N MET A 46 -8.83 -11.57 7.18
CA MET A 46 -9.25 -10.19 6.93
C MET A 46 -10.79 -10.11 6.89
N LEU A 47 -11.43 -10.23 8.05
CA LEU A 47 -12.90 -10.31 8.16
C LEU A 47 -13.58 -8.93 8.19
N GLY A 48 -12.82 -7.83 8.30
CA GLY A 48 -13.38 -6.51 8.57
C GLY A 48 -13.97 -6.41 9.98
N GLY A 49 -14.93 -5.51 10.17
CA GLY A 49 -15.47 -5.17 11.49
C GLY A 49 -14.50 -4.27 12.25
N GLY A 50 -14.07 -4.71 13.44
CA GLY A 50 -13.23 -3.90 14.32
C GLY A 50 -13.95 -2.65 14.84
N LEU A 51 -13.18 -1.73 15.42
CA LEU A 51 -13.71 -0.48 15.99
C LEU A 51 -14.44 0.39 14.96
N GLY A 52 -14.00 0.34 13.70
CA GLY A 52 -14.48 1.20 12.62
C GLY A 52 -15.47 0.55 11.65
N GLY A 53 -15.93 -0.68 11.89
CA GLY A 53 -16.89 -1.37 10.99
C GLY A 53 -16.35 -1.56 9.56
N PHE A 54 -15.05 -1.85 9.42
CA PHE A 54 -14.37 -1.95 8.14
C PHE A 54 -14.91 -3.11 7.28
N PRO A 55 -14.89 -2.99 5.94
CA PRO A 55 -15.14 -4.13 5.06
C PRO A 55 -14.01 -5.18 5.15
N PRO A 56 -14.26 -6.45 4.78
CA PRO A 56 -13.21 -7.46 4.66
C PRO A 56 -12.05 -7.00 3.75
N GLY A 57 -10.83 -7.00 4.28
CA GLY A 57 -9.65 -6.50 3.56
C GLY A 57 -9.44 -4.99 3.62
N GLY A 58 -10.32 -4.27 4.32
CA GLY A 58 -10.16 -2.86 4.65
C GLY A 58 -9.02 -2.65 5.65
N TRP A 59 -8.11 -1.73 5.33
CA TRP A 59 -7.04 -1.30 6.24
C TRP A 59 -7.46 -0.06 7.07
N SER A 60 -6.87 0.11 8.25
CA SER A 60 -7.19 1.15 9.23
C SER A 60 -6.40 2.45 9.01
N ASP A 61 -6.30 3.27 10.07
CA ASP A 61 -5.51 4.50 10.13
C ASP A 61 -4.01 4.24 9.91
N ASP A 62 -3.49 3.09 10.31
CA ASP A 62 -2.12 2.63 10.07
C ASP A 62 -1.70 2.80 8.60
N THR A 63 -2.39 2.09 7.70
CA THR A 63 -2.07 2.16 6.27
C THR A 63 -2.53 3.47 5.65
N ALA A 64 -3.65 4.05 6.10
CA ALA A 64 -4.16 5.31 5.56
C ALA A 64 -3.18 6.48 5.81
N MET A 65 -2.64 6.61 7.01
CA MET A 65 -1.62 7.61 7.34
C MET A 65 -0.30 7.30 6.63
N ALA A 66 0.11 6.03 6.52
CA ALA A 66 1.27 5.66 5.71
C ALA A 66 1.13 6.12 4.25
N CYS A 67 -0.06 5.96 3.65
CA CYS A 67 -0.36 6.44 2.30
C CYS A 67 -0.15 7.96 2.14
N ALA A 68 -0.55 8.77 3.13
CA ALA A 68 -0.32 10.22 3.08
C ALA A 68 1.18 10.59 3.00
N VAL A 69 2.04 9.84 3.68
CA VAL A 69 3.50 10.01 3.58
C VAL A 69 4.01 9.55 2.21
N LEU A 70 3.51 8.40 1.75
CA LEU A 70 3.94 7.77 0.50
C LEU A 70 3.55 8.57 -0.74
N GLU A 71 2.41 9.23 -0.74
CA GLU A 71 1.99 10.14 -1.82
C GLU A 71 3.01 11.25 -2.05
N VAL A 72 3.60 11.79 -0.96
CA VAL A 72 4.64 12.82 -1.03
C VAL A 72 5.97 12.22 -1.44
N ALA A 73 6.36 11.08 -0.87
CA ALA A 73 7.59 10.37 -1.22
C ALA A 73 7.62 9.95 -2.69
N ALA A 74 6.48 9.48 -3.22
CA ALA A 74 6.30 9.07 -4.61
C ALA A 74 6.43 10.21 -5.62
N GLN A 75 6.49 11.47 -5.16
CA GLN A 75 6.79 12.64 -6.01
C GLN A 75 8.29 12.97 -6.02
N GLY A 76 9.14 12.16 -5.35
CA GLY A 76 10.58 12.41 -5.25
C GLY A 76 10.95 13.49 -4.23
N ALA A 77 10.04 13.84 -3.32
CA ALA A 77 10.28 14.82 -2.28
C ALA A 77 11.32 14.36 -1.26
N ASP A 78 12.16 15.27 -0.79
CA ASP A 78 12.96 15.04 0.41
C ASP A 78 12.06 15.19 1.65
N LEU A 79 11.69 14.07 2.27
CA LEU A 79 10.83 14.01 3.45
C LEU A 79 11.45 14.68 4.70
N ARG A 80 12.71 15.12 4.65
CA ARG A 80 13.34 15.90 5.72
C ARG A 80 13.09 17.40 5.58
N SER A 81 12.58 17.85 4.42
CA SER A 81 12.28 19.26 4.18
C SER A 81 10.94 19.65 4.78
N GLU A 82 10.85 20.86 5.34
CA GLU A 82 9.61 21.40 5.90
C GLU A 82 8.47 21.46 4.86
N ALA A 83 8.78 21.83 3.62
CA ALA A 83 7.79 21.83 2.53
C ALA A 83 7.24 20.42 2.20
N ALA A 84 8.05 19.36 2.35
CA ALA A 84 7.54 17.99 2.22
C ALA A 84 6.70 17.59 3.44
N LEU A 85 7.15 17.94 4.65
CA LEU A 85 6.40 17.67 5.88
C LEU A 85 5.05 18.40 5.90
N ASP A 86 4.95 19.62 5.36
CA ASP A 86 3.68 20.34 5.23
C ASP A 86 2.72 19.63 4.27
N ARG A 87 3.23 19.05 3.17
CA ARG A 87 2.40 18.22 2.28
C ARG A 87 1.94 16.92 2.96
N VAL A 88 2.78 16.32 3.79
CA VAL A 88 2.40 15.15 4.61
C VAL A 88 1.32 15.55 5.63
N ALA A 89 1.50 16.66 6.34
CA ALA A 89 0.52 17.20 7.27
C ALA A 89 -0.82 17.50 6.59
N ALA A 90 -0.79 18.08 5.40
CA ALA A 90 -1.99 18.27 4.57
C ALA A 90 -2.63 16.92 4.20
N GLY A 91 -1.84 15.88 3.91
CA GLY A 91 -2.32 14.51 3.69
C GLY A 91 -3.02 13.91 4.91
N PHE A 92 -2.41 14.02 6.10
CA PHE A 92 -3.05 13.59 7.36
C PHE A 92 -4.36 14.34 7.61
N ARG A 93 -4.39 15.65 7.32
CA ARG A 93 -5.61 16.42 7.45
C ARG A 93 -6.68 15.97 6.45
N ARG A 94 -6.34 15.75 5.18
CA ARG A 94 -7.29 15.22 4.18
C ARG A 94 -7.87 13.89 4.61
N TRP A 95 -7.06 13.00 5.17
CA TRP A 95 -7.53 11.74 5.73
C TRP A 95 -8.49 11.98 6.89
N TYR A 96 -8.11 12.78 7.89
CA TYR A 96 -8.95 13.08 9.04
C TYR A 96 -10.29 13.75 8.67
N ASP A 97 -10.25 14.72 7.76
CA ASP A 97 -11.45 15.43 7.28
C ASP A 97 -12.37 14.54 6.43
N SER A 98 -11.88 13.40 5.93
CA SER A 98 -12.72 12.41 5.23
C SER A 98 -13.63 11.60 6.16
N GLY A 99 -13.54 11.83 7.48
CA GLY A 99 -14.37 11.16 8.48
C GLY A 99 -14.04 9.67 8.65
N PRO A 100 -12.77 9.30 8.88
CA PRO A 100 -12.39 7.90 9.11
C PRO A 100 -13.11 7.37 10.35
N THR A 101 -13.54 6.11 10.27
CA THR A 101 -14.33 5.46 11.31
C THR A 101 -13.53 5.16 12.56
N ASP A 102 -12.19 5.07 12.43
CA ASP A 102 -11.27 4.92 13.54
C ASP A 102 -10.09 5.90 13.43
N VAL A 103 -9.75 6.51 14.57
CA VAL A 103 -8.64 7.46 14.74
C VAL A 103 -8.16 7.39 16.17
N GLY A 104 -6.88 7.04 16.36
CA GLY A 104 -6.24 7.07 17.66
C GLY A 104 -6.44 8.39 18.42
N VAL A 105 -6.65 8.32 19.73
CA VAL A 105 -7.02 9.47 20.58
C VAL A 105 -6.04 10.63 20.45
N GLN A 106 -4.74 10.35 20.43
CA GLN A 106 -3.70 11.37 20.25
C GLN A 106 -3.78 12.02 18.87
N THR A 107 -3.86 11.20 17.82
CA THR A 107 -4.00 11.66 16.43
C THR A 107 -5.23 12.56 16.28
N ARG A 108 -6.37 12.15 16.82
CA ARG A 108 -7.61 12.94 16.83
C ARG A 108 -7.43 14.29 17.50
N ARG A 109 -6.78 14.34 18.67
CA ARG A 109 -6.51 15.60 19.40
C ARG A 109 -5.58 16.52 18.61
N VAL A 110 -4.52 15.98 18.00
CA VAL A 110 -3.58 16.79 17.21
C VAL A 110 -4.24 17.33 15.95
N LEU A 111 -4.86 16.45 15.15
CA LEU A 111 -5.43 16.84 13.87
C LEU A 111 -6.68 17.71 14.03
N GLY A 112 -7.51 17.47 15.05
CA GLY A 112 -8.67 18.29 15.37
C GLY A 112 -8.34 19.60 16.09
N GLY A 113 -7.18 19.67 16.78
CA GLY A 113 -6.76 20.86 17.53
C GLY A 113 -6.05 21.92 16.70
N VAL A 114 -5.55 21.58 15.50
CA VAL A 114 -4.91 22.54 14.60
C VAL A 114 -5.95 23.23 13.69
N GLY A 115 -5.91 24.56 13.66
CA GLY A 115 -6.77 25.36 12.78
C GLY A 115 -6.33 25.27 11.31
N THR A 116 -5.07 25.62 11.03
CA THR A 116 -4.47 25.51 9.69
C THR A 116 -3.58 24.27 9.61
N PRO A 117 -3.75 23.39 8.61
CA PRO A 117 -2.89 22.23 8.42
C PRO A 117 -1.44 22.65 8.13
N GLY A 118 -0.49 22.04 8.85
CA GLY A 118 0.94 22.27 8.65
C GLY A 118 1.77 21.43 9.62
N ALA A 119 3.01 21.12 9.24
CA ALA A 119 3.89 20.27 10.06
C ALA A 119 4.29 20.96 11.36
N ALA A 120 4.61 22.26 11.32
CA ALA A 120 4.94 23.05 12.50
C ALA A 120 3.80 23.10 13.54
N PRO A 121 2.56 23.52 13.20
CA PRO A 121 1.47 23.56 14.18
C PRO A 121 1.09 22.17 14.72
N MET A 122 1.13 21.12 13.89
CA MET A 122 0.87 19.75 14.36
C MET A 122 1.94 19.26 15.35
N ARG A 123 3.23 19.53 15.09
CA ARG A 123 4.32 19.22 16.04
C ARG A 123 4.16 19.97 17.35
N ALA A 124 3.81 21.26 17.30
CA ALA A 124 3.59 22.07 18.50
C ALA A 124 2.44 21.51 19.35
N MET A 125 1.31 21.18 18.72
CA MET A 125 0.16 20.57 19.40
C MET A 125 0.51 19.20 20.00
N ALA A 126 1.25 18.36 19.27
CA ALA A 126 1.70 17.07 19.79
C ALA A 126 2.65 17.22 21.00
N ALA A 127 3.58 18.18 20.95
CA ALA A 127 4.50 18.47 22.05
C ALA A 127 3.77 18.99 23.29
N GLU A 128 2.80 19.90 23.12
CA GLU A 128 1.98 20.42 24.21
C GLU A 128 1.14 19.30 24.85
N LEU A 129 0.52 18.46 24.03
CA LEU A 129 -0.27 17.32 24.51
C LEU A 129 0.61 16.33 25.30
N HIS A 130 1.84 16.09 24.86
CA HIS A 130 2.79 15.26 25.60
C HIS A 130 3.18 15.90 26.92
N ALA A 131 3.60 17.17 26.92
CA ALA A 131 3.99 17.90 28.13
C ALA A 131 2.88 17.92 29.19
N ARG A 132 1.62 18.04 28.75
CA ARG A 132 0.45 18.07 29.64
C ARG A 132 0.06 16.71 30.21
N THR A 133 0.22 15.63 29.45
CA THR A 133 -0.40 14.34 29.80
C THR A 133 0.60 13.25 30.13
N GLY A 134 1.81 13.28 29.56
CA GLY A 134 2.77 12.18 29.60
C GLY A 134 2.28 10.87 28.96
N ARG A 135 1.09 10.85 28.33
CA ARG A 135 0.40 9.64 27.85
C ARG A 135 0.25 9.66 26.33
N THR A 136 1.38 9.70 25.63
CA THR A 136 1.43 9.82 24.16
C THR A 136 2.33 8.77 23.51
N ALA A 137 2.51 7.63 24.19
CA ALA A 137 3.32 6.50 23.72
C ALA A 137 2.44 5.34 23.21
N GLY A 138 1.21 5.63 22.78
CA GLY A 138 0.31 4.62 22.24
C GLY A 138 0.81 4.14 20.87
N THR A 139 0.82 2.82 20.66
CA THR A 139 1.14 2.20 19.37
C THR A 139 0.21 1.02 19.14
N ASP A 140 -0.87 1.21 18.40
CA ASP A 140 -1.74 0.12 17.96
C ASP A 140 -1.45 -0.29 16.51
N THR A 141 -0.18 -0.61 16.26
CA THR A 141 0.36 -0.72 14.89
C THR A 141 1.21 -1.98 14.70
N VAL A 142 1.20 -2.89 15.69
CA VAL A 142 2.12 -4.05 15.75
C VAL A 142 1.92 -4.99 14.57
N ALA A 143 0.67 -5.24 14.18
CA ALA A 143 0.35 -6.11 13.06
C ALA A 143 0.85 -5.51 11.72
N ALA A 144 0.65 -4.21 11.53
CA ALA A 144 1.16 -3.47 10.37
C ALA A 144 2.69 -3.50 10.31
N ILE A 145 3.38 -3.27 11.44
CA ILE A 145 4.85 -3.32 11.52
C ILE A 145 5.37 -4.73 11.21
N ALA A 146 4.77 -5.76 11.81
CA ALA A 146 5.16 -7.16 11.55
C ALA A 146 4.99 -7.51 10.07
N GLY A 147 3.87 -7.10 9.47
CA GLY A 147 3.61 -7.25 8.05
C GLY A 147 4.65 -6.54 7.18
N ALA A 148 4.99 -5.30 7.50
CA ALA A 148 5.99 -4.52 6.77
C ALA A 148 7.40 -5.15 6.84
N LEU A 149 7.79 -5.69 8.00
CA LEU A 149 9.06 -6.40 8.18
C LEU A 149 9.13 -7.70 7.38
N LEU A 150 8.05 -8.50 7.40
CA LEU A 150 7.95 -9.71 6.57
C LEU A 150 8.00 -9.35 5.08
N GLY A 151 7.31 -8.29 4.69
CA GLY A 151 7.34 -7.74 3.34
C GLY A 151 8.74 -7.29 2.89
N ALA A 152 9.49 -6.61 3.76
CA ALA A 152 10.88 -6.23 3.48
C ALA A 152 11.79 -7.45 3.27
N LYS A 153 11.58 -8.51 4.05
CA LYS A 153 12.38 -9.74 3.99
C LYS A 153 12.09 -10.56 2.74
N TYR A 154 10.81 -10.84 2.51
CA TYR A 154 10.34 -11.82 1.52
C TYR A 154 9.85 -11.21 0.20
N GLY A 155 9.50 -9.92 0.17
CA GLY A 155 9.00 -9.25 -1.02
C GLY A 155 7.48 -9.25 -1.16
N GLY A 156 6.95 -8.37 -2.00
CA GLY A 156 5.52 -8.23 -2.26
C GLY A 156 4.94 -9.44 -2.99
N SER A 157 5.76 -10.10 -3.82
CA SER A 157 5.43 -11.37 -4.47
C SER A 157 5.08 -12.50 -3.49
N ALA A 158 5.63 -12.45 -2.26
CA ALA A 158 5.34 -13.43 -1.21
C ALA A 158 4.00 -13.19 -0.49
N VAL A 159 3.40 -12.00 -0.62
CA VAL A 159 2.08 -11.73 -0.04
C VAL A 159 1.02 -12.50 -0.85
N PRO A 160 0.20 -13.36 -0.21
CA PRO A 160 -0.76 -14.21 -0.92
C PRO A 160 -1.64 -13.41 -1.89
N ALA A 161 -1.79 -13.90 -3.13
CA ALA A 161 -2.54 -13.19 -4.17
C ALA A 161 -3.99 -12.90 -3.75
N ARG A 162 -4.63 -13.83 -3.01
CA ARG A 162 -5.97 -13.64 -2.44
C ARG A 162 -6.04 -12.44 -1.49
N TRP A 163 -5.01 -12.23 -0.67
CA TRP A 163 -4.95 -11.09 0.25
C TRP A 163 -4.76 -9.80 -0.53
N ARG A 164 -3.78 -9.76 -1.46
CA ARG A 164 -3.54 -8.58 -2.31
C ARG A 164 -4.80 -8.11 -3.06
N ARG A 165 -5.68 -9.03 -3.48
CA ARG A 165 -6.94 -8.68 -4.16
C ARG A 165 -8.01 -8.10 -3.23
N MET A 166 -8.00 -8.48 -1.95
CA MET A 166 -8.95 -7.98 -0.95
C MET A 166 -8.54 -6.61 -0.41
N LEU A 167 -7.26 -6.30 -0.44
CA LEU A 167 -6.71 -5.08 0.17
C LEU A 167 -7.22 -3.80 -0.50
N HIS A 168 -7.85 -2.95 0.32
CA HIS A 168 -8.33 -1.62 -0.08
C HIS A 168 -8.52 -0.71 1.15
N GLY A 169 -8.63 0.59 0.91
CA GLY A 169 -8.97 1.58 1.95
C GLY A 169 -8.58 2.98 1.51
N TRP A 170 -8.62 3.95 2.42
CA TRP A 170 -8.46 5.37 2.09
C TRP A 170 -7.16 5.66 1.32
N PRO A 171 -7.18 6.59 0.33
CA PRO A 171 -8.32 7.34 -0.23
C PRO A 171 -9.13 6.59 -1.32
N GLY A 172 -9.21 5.26 -1.26
CA GLY A 172 -9.73 4.38 -2.31
C GLY A 172 -8.64 3.62 -3.06
N LEU A 173 -7.43 3.57 -2.48
CA LEU A 173 -6.29 2.84 -3.03
C LEU A 173 -6.47 1.33 -2.87
N ARG A 174 -5.80 0.59 -3.73
CA ARG A 174 -5.73 -0.88 -3.70
C ARG A 174 -4.27 -1.34 -3.65
N ALA A 175 -4.05 -2.65 -3.54
CA ALA A 175 -2.69 -3.23 -3.55
C ALA A 175 -1.84 -2.80 -4.77
N ALA A 176 -2.45 -2.62 -5.94
CA ALA A 176 -1.75 -2.13 -7.13
C ALA A 176 -1.21 -0.70 -6.94
N ASP A 177 -1.99 0.18 -6.30
CA ASP A 177 -1.56 1.54 -5.98
C ASP A 177 -0.45 1.57 -4.94
N LEU A 178 -0.52 0.72 -3.91
CA LEU A 178 0.56 0.59 -2.94
C LEU A 178 1.86 0.17 -3.64
N THR A 179 1.78 -0.79 -4.56
CA THR A 179 2.94 -1.20 -5.37
C THR A 179 3.49 -0.04 -6.20
N ARG A 180 2.61 0.74 -6.85
CA ARG A 180 2.96 1.91 -7.63
C ARG A 180 3.65 2.99 -6.77
N LEU A 181 3.10 3.30 -5.61
CA LEU A 181 3.66 4.28 -4.66
C LEU A 181 5.03 3.82 -4.14
N ALA A 182 5.19 2.55 -3.76
CA ALA A 182 6.48 2.01 -3.32
C ALA A 182 7.56 2.17 -4.40
N VAL A 183 7.23 1.79 -5.63
CA VAL A 183 8.15 1.88 -6.76
C VAL A 183 8.57 3.32 -7.02
N LEU A 184 7.61 4.24 -7.07
CA LEU A 184 7.90 5.66 -7.30
C LEU A 184 8.73 6.25 -6.17
N ALA A 185 8.39 5.97 -4.91
CA ALA A 185 9.14 6.46 -3.76
C ALA A 185 10.61 6.02 -3.81
N VAL A 186 10.87 4.73 -4.10
CA VAL A 186 12.24 4.21 -4.23
C VAL A 186 12.99 4.79 -5.43
N ARG A 187 12.29 5.19 -6.48
CA ARG A 187 12.89 5.76 -7.71
C ARG A 187 13.01 7.28 -7.68
N GLY A 188 12.61 7.92 -6.59
CA GLY A 188 12.57 9.38 -6.47
C GLY A 188 11.54 10.01 -7.42
N GLY A 189 10.35 9.42 -7.49
CA GLY A 189 9.22 9.87 -8.30
C GLY A 189 9.34 9.64 -9.80
N ARG A 190 10.35 8.90 -10.25
CA ARG A 190 10.60 8.66 -11.69
C ARG A 190 10.13 7.29 -12.14
N THR A 191 9.55 7.25 -13.32
CA THR A 191 9.26 6.02 -14.05
C THR A 191 10.53 5.36 -14.59
N ASP A 192 10.40 4.18 -15.18
CA ASP A 192 11.43 3.63 -16.07
C ASP A 192 11.32 4.19 -17.49
N PRO A 193 12.29 3.87 -18.39
CA PRO A 193 12.24 4.34 -19.76
C PRO A 193 10.98 3.95 -20.54
N GLU A 194 10.24 2.94 -20.06
CA GLU A 194 8.97 2.49 -20.67
C GLU A 194 7.75 3.18 -20.02
N GLY A 195 7.98 4.09 -19.07
CA GLY A 195 6.95 4.82 -18.35
C GLY A 195 6.33 4.06 -17.17
N TRP A 196 6.80 2.86 -16.84
CA TRP A 196 6.31 2.12 -15.67
C TRP A 196 6.73 2.79 -14.35
N PRO A 197 5.87 2.88 -13.31
CA PRO A 197 4.55 2.25 -13.17
C PRO A 197 3.36 3.14 -13.54
N LEU A 198 3.57 4.26 -14.25
CA LEU A 198 2.50 5.22 -14.58
C LEU A 198 1.94 5.06 -16.00
N ALA A 199 2.66 4.39 -16.90
CA ALA A 199 2.22 4.18 -18.27
C ALA A 199 0.89 3.41 -18.27
N ALA A 200 -0.15 3.96 -18.91
CA ALA A 200 -1.46 3.32 -19.01
C ALA A 200 -1.37 1.92 -19.62
N THR A 201 -0.54 1.77 -20.65
CA THR A 201 -0.12 0.49 -21.20
C THR A 201 1.39 0.51 -21.35
N LEU A 202 2.05 -0.64 -21.22
CA LEU A 202 3.48 -0.73 -21.53
C LEU A 202 3.64 -1.02 -23.03
N PRO A 203 4.26 -0.10 -23.80
CA PRO A 203 4.36 -0.21 -25.26
C PRO A 203 5.54 -1.10 -25.72
N SER A 204 6.47 -1.39 -24.82
CA SER A 204 7.51 -2.43 -24.99
C SER A 204 6.76 -3.75 -24.91
N TYR A 205 6.57 -4.48 -26.02
CA TYR A 205 7.63 -5.27 -26.64
C TYR A 205 7.54 -5.25 -28.19
N ARG A 206 7.98 -4.16 -28.85
CA ARG A 206 8.25 -4.20 -30.30
C ARG A 206 9.19 -5.38 -30.61
N GLY A 207 8.76 -6.30 -31.48
CA GLY A 207 9.52 -7.50 -31.84
C GLY A 207 9.28 -8.72 -30.96
N ALA A 208 8.38 -8.67 -29.97
CA ALA A 208 7.95 -9.88 -29.28
C ALA A 208 7.25 -10.84 -30.25
N ARG A 209 7.51 -12.14 -30.07
CA ARG A 209 6.83 -13.18 -30.84
C ARG A 209 5.31 -13.05 -30.65
N THR A 210 4.58 -13.25 -31.74
CA THR A 210 3.11 -13.16 -31.79
C THR A 210 2.44 -14.54 -31.77
N GLY A 211 3.24 -15.61 -31.77
CA GLY A 211 2.78 -16.98 -31.75
C GLY A 211 2.42 -17.45 -30.34
N THR A 212 1.35 -18.23 -30.26
CA THR A 212 0.92 -19.00 -29.09
C THR A 212 1.19 -20.48 -29.30
N VAL A 213 1.48 -21.20 -28.22
CA VAL A 213 1.54 -22.66 -28.17
C VAL A 213 0.53 -23.15 -27.13
N ALA A 214 -0.12 -24.28 -27.37
CA ALA A 214 -0.98 -24.91 -26.36
C ALA A 214 -0.12 -25.38 -25.17
N HIS A 215 -0.66 -25.28 -23.96
CA HIS A 215 -0.05 -25.88 -22.77
C HIS A 215 -0.03 -27.41 -22.96
N PRO A 216 1.08 -28.10 -22.62
CA PRO A 216 1.23 -29.53 -22.89
C PRO A 216 0.17 -30.40 -22.20
N ASP A 217 -0.30 -29.96 -21.02
CA ASP A 217 -1.26 -30.71 -20.21
C ASP A 217 -2.69 -30.12 -20.26
N ASP A 218 -2.88 -28.98 -20.93
CA ASP A 218 -4.18 -28.31 -21.00
C ASP A 218 -4.38 -27.60 -22.36
N PRO A 219 -5.12 -28.19 -23.31
CA PRO A 219 -5.33 -27.60 -24.63
C PRO A 219 -6.16 -26.31 -24.60
N GLY A 220 -6.85 -26.02 -23.49
CA GLY A 220 -7.58 -24.76 -23.27
C GLY A 220 -6.68 -23.60 -22.85
N VAL A 221 -5.43 -23.87 -22.48
CA VAL A 221 -4.46 -22.84 -22.08
C VAL A 221 -3.48 -22.56 -23.20
N LEU A 222 -3.42 -21.30 -23.62
CA LEU A 222 -2.44 -20.81 -24.59
C LEU A 222 -1.29 -20.10 -23.89
N LEU A 223 -0.06 -20.53 -24.16
CA LEU A 223 1.17 -19.88 -23.74
C LEU A 223 1.71 -19.05 -24.91
N GLY A 224 1.99 -17.78 -24.69
CA GLY A 224 2.55 -16.91 -25.71
C GLY A 224 3.38 -15.80 -25.10
N ALA A 225 4.25 -15.20 -25.91
CA ALA A 225 4.83 -13.92 -25.53
C ALA A 225 3.74 -12.84 -25.56
N VAL A 226 3.94 -11.74 -24.85
CA VAL A 226 3.05 -10.57 -24.81
C VAL A 226 2.56 -10.07 -26.18
N GLY A 227 3.35 -10.21 -27.26
CA GLY A 227 2.96 -9.86 -28.63
C GLY A 227 1.85 -10.75 -29.20
N SER A 228 1.55 -11.86 -28.54
CA SER A 228 0.46 -12.78 -28.89
C SER A 228 -0.90 -12.30 -28.37
N ARG A 229 -0.92 -11.27 -27.50
CA ARG A 229 -2.17 -10.68 -27.00
C ARG A 229 -2.89 -9.97 -28.14
N ARG A 230 -4.02 -10.52 -28.56
CA ARG A 230 -4.92 -9.96 -29.56
C ARG A 230 -6.38 -10.24 -29.18
N PRO A 231 -7.33 -9.35 -29.53
CA PRO A 231 -8.76 -9.59 -29.28
C PRO A 231 -9.19 -10.95 -29.86
N GLY A 232 -9.98 -11.71 -29.11
CA GLY A 232 -10.53 -12.99 -29.55
C GLY A 232 -9.58 -14.19 -29.52
N VAL A 233 -8.33 -14.04 -29.04
CA VAL A 233 -7.39 -15.17 -28.96
C VAL A 233 -7.61 -16.08 -27.74
N ALA A 234 -8.25 -15.56 -26.70
CA ALA A 234 -8.54 -16.25 -25.46
C ALA A 234 -9.69 -15.53 -24.73
N ASP A 235 -10.44 -16.27 -23.92
CA ASP A 235 -11.50 -15.71 -23.07
C ASP A 235 -10.92 -14.87 -21.91
N ALA A 236 -9.69 -15.19 -21.47
CA ALA A 236 -8.95 -14.48 -20.45
C ALA A 236 -7.45 -14.50 -20.73
N VAL A 237 -6.73 -13.44 -20.31
CA VAL A 237 -5.27 -13.34 -20.45
C VAL A 237 -4.62 -13.19 -19.08
N VAL A 238 -3.74 -14.13 -18.73
CA VAL A 238 -2.87 -14.03 -17.55
C VAL A 238 -1.47 -13.64 -18.01
N SER A 239 -1.06 -12.41 -17.71
CA SER A 239 0.30 -11.93 -18.02
C SER A 239 1.23 -12.12 -16.82
N LEU A 240 2.39 -12.69 -17.06
CA LEU A 240 3.51 -12.72 -16.09
C LEU A 240 4.42 -11.48 -16.24
N CYS A 241 4.17 -10.65 -17.26
CA CYS A 241 4.89 -9.40 -17.49
C CYS A 241 4.23 -8.26 -16.71
N ARG A 242 4.99 -7.17 -16.51
CA ARG A 242 4.39 -5.91 -16.05
C ARG A 242 3.30 -5.51 -17.02
N LEU A 243 2.13 -5.18 -16.49
CA LEU A 243 1.08 -4.51 -17.23
C LEU A 243 1.12 -3.02 -16.84
N GLY A 244 0.59 -2.15 -17.70
CA GLY A 244 0.49 -0.73 -17.41
C GLY A 244 -0.45 -0.44 -16.23
N ALA A 245 -0.74 0.83 -15.98
CA ALA A 245 -1.61 1.30 -14.92
C ALA A 245 -3.12 1.11 -15.22
N ALA A 246 -3.48 0.57 -16.39
CA ALA A 246 -4.86 0.29 -16.81
C ALA A 246 -5.34 -1.11 -16.39
#